data_AF-A0A3L5TR63-F1
#
_entry.id   AF-A0A3L5TR63-F1
#
_cell.length_a   1.000
_cell.length_b   1.000
_cell.length_c   1.000
_cell.angle_alpha   90.00
_cell.angle_beta   90.00
_cell.angle_gamma   90.00
#
_symmetry.space_group_name_H-M   'P 1'
#
loop_
_entity.id
_entity.type
_entity.pdbx_description
1 polymer ?
#
loop_
_entity_poly.entity_id
_entity_poly.type
_entity_poly.pdbx_seq_one_letter_code
_entity_poly.pdbx_strand_id
1 'polypeptide(L)'
;LFVMEVICSLPFIVTIFYPVILMNLYVPAFLNCWLLKNAIERLFNDLHFAKQRFQTISTTMSQQIFILIIAMICIFFTTICGIQHLQRASLEKPLTMFESLYFTIVTFSTVGYGDISPDIWPGQLFMVVMICVAIAFIPRQVSGIFEVVVVLV
;
A
#
# COMPACT_ATOMS: atom_id res chain seq x y z
N LEU A 1 -11.64 8.69 -4.21
CA LEU A 1 -12.48 7.50 -3.91
C LEU A 1 -12.95 6.85 -5.20
N PHE A 2 -13.75 7.57 -5.99
CA PHE A 2 -14.33 7.08 -7.26
C PHE A 2 -13.28 6.54 -8.24
N VAL A 3 -12.17 7.26 -8.47
CA VAL A 3 -11.11 6.81 -9.40
C VAL A 3 -10.43 5.51 -8.92
N MET A 4 -10.16 5.35 -7.62
CA MET A 4 -9.53 4.14 -7.08
C MET A 4 -10.50 2.95 -7.06
N GLU A 5 -11.79 3.18 -6.76
CA GLU A 5 -12.84 2.17 -6.88
C GLU A 5 -12.98 1.71 -8.32
N VAL A 6 -13.02 2.64 -9.27
CA VAL A 6 -13.12 2.36 -10.70
C VAL A 6 -11.90 1.58 -11.18
N ILE A 7 -10.69 1.93 -10.76
CA ILE A 7 -9.45 1.20 -11.10
C ILE A 7 -9.42 -0.22 -10.50
N CYS A 8 -9.96 -0.44 -9.30
CA CYS A 8 -10.04 -1.77 -8.68
C CYS A 8 -11.19 -2.63 -9.22
N SER A 9 -12.31 -2.00 -9.58
CA SER A 9 -13.53 -2.70 -10.02
C SER A 9 -13.59 -2.92 -11.53
N LEU A 10 -12.99 -2.06 -12.35
CA LEU A 10 -12.92 -2.25 -13.81
C LEU A 10 -12.29 -3.58 -14.21
N PRO A 11 -11.13 -4.02 -13.67
CA PRO A 11 -10.55 -5.29 -14.05
C PRO A 11 -11.46 -6.47 -13.67
N PHE A 12 -12.22 -6.37 -12.56
CA PHE A 12 -13.21 -7.34 -12.10
C PHE A 12 -14.45 -7.40 -13.00
N ILE A 13 -14.95 -6.24 -13.43
CA ILE A 13 -16.10 -6.13 -14.33
C ILE A 13 -15.71 -6.64 -15.73
N VAL A 14 -14.51 -6.30 -16.20
CA VAL A 14 -14.01 -6.76 -17.51
C VAL A 14 -13.69 -8.27 -17.51
N THR A 15 -13.26 -8.86 -16.39
CA THR A 15 -13.11 -10.32 -16.25
C THR A 15 -14.44 -11.07 -16.35
N ILE A 16 -15.55 -10.48 -15.87
CA ILE A 16 -16.89 -11.08 -16.01
C ILE A 16 -17.32 -11.19 -17.48
N PHE A 17 -16.97 -10.23 -18.32
CA PHE A 17 -17.39 -10.21 -19.73
C PHE A 17 -16.50 -11.05 -20.66
N TYR A 18 -15.24 -11.32 -20.31
CA TYR A 18 -14.29 -12.06 -21.15
C TYR A 18 -13.48 -13.13 -20.36
N PRO A 19 -14.12 -14.23 -19.93
CA PRO A 19 -13.54 -15.19 -18.99
C PRO A 19 -12.34 -15.99 -19.55
N VAL A 20 -12.28 -16.23 -20.87
CA VAL A 20 -11.28 -17.13 -21.49
C VAL A 20 -9.92 -16.45 -21.74
N ILE A 21 -9.90 -15.12 -21.93
CA ILE A 21 -8.68 -14.35 -22.22
C ILE A 21 -8.13 -13.67 -20.94
N LEU A 22 -9.01 -13.34 -19.98
CA LEU A 22 -8.63 -12.60 -18.77
C LEU A 22 -8.49 -13.45 -17.49
N MET A 23 -8.69 -14.76 -17.53
CA MET A 23 -8.41 -15.64 -16.38
C MET A 23 -6.93 -15.57 -15.91
N ASN A 24 -6.03 -15.22 -16.83
CA ASN A 24 -4.61 -14.97 -16.57
C ASN A 24 -4.27 -13.49 -16.34
N LEU A 25 -5.24 -12.57 -16.50
CA LEU A 25 -5.04 -11.15 -16.24
C LEU A 25 -5.26 -10.92 -14.74
N TYR A 26 -4.16 -10.90 -13.99
CA TYR A 26 -4.18 -10.69 -12.55
C TYR A 26 -4.79 -9.32 -12.24
N VAL A 27 -6.00 -9.33 -11.70
CA VAL A 27 -6.62 -8.16 -11.10
C VAL A 27 -5.72 -7.76 -9.92
N PRO A 28 -5.21 -6.53 -9.85
CA PRO A 28 -4.32 -6.11 -8.78
C PRO A 28 -5.14 -5.91 -7.48
N ALA A 29 -5.61 -7.01 -6.90
CA ALA A 29 -6.42 -7.07 -5.69
C ALA A 29 -5.68 -6.49 -4.48
N PHE A 30 -4.35 -6.33 -4.58
CA PHE A 30 -3.54 -5.62 -3.59
C PHE A 30 -3.91 -4.13 -3.47
N LEU A 31 -4.46 -3.49 -4.52
CA LEU A 31 -4.99 -2.13 -4.42
C LEU A 31 -6.25 -2.05 -3.52
N ASN A 32 -6.95 -3.17 -3.30
CA ASN A 32 -8.07 -3.20 -2.34
C ASN A 32 -7.61 -2.90 -0.91
N CYS A 33 -6.34 -3.13 -0.58
CA CYS A 33 -5.76 -2.74 0.71
C CYS A 33 -5.80 -1.21 0.90
N TRP A 34 -5.57 -0.45 -0.17
CA TRP A 34 -5.69 1.00 -0.15
C TRP A 34 -7.15 1.48 -0.05
N LEU A 35 -8.07 0.74 -0.67
CA LEU A 35 -9.51 0.98 -0.55
C LEU A 35 -9.98 0.75 0.90
N LEU A 36 -9.53 -0.34 1.51
CA LEU A 36 -9.78 -0.68 2.90
C LEU A 36 -9.19 0.38 3.84
N LYS A 37 -7.95 0.83 3.60
CA LYS A 37 -7.32 1.94 4.34
C LYS A 37 -8.16 3.21 4.26
N ASN A 38 -8.61 3.61 3.07
CA ASN A 38 -9.47 4.79 2.90
C ASN A 38 -10.86 4.62 3.55
N ALA A 39 -11.43 3.41 3.55
CA ALA A 39 -12.70 3.12 4.22
C ALA A 39 -12.56 3.15 5.75
N ILE A 40 -11.46 2.62 6.27
CA ILE A 40 -11.10 2.67 7.70
C ILE A 40 -10.89 4.13 8.12
N GLU A 41 -10.16 4.94 7.36
CA GLU A 41 -9.99 6.38 7.65
C GLU A 41 -11.33 7.10 7.76
N ARG A 42 -12.27 6.82 6.84
CA ARG A 42 -13.62 7.39 6.88
C ARG A 42 -14.39 6.95 8.12
N LEU A 43 -14.38 5.65 8.41
CA LEU A 43 -15.01 5.11 9.62
C LEU A 43 -14.42 5.73 10.89
N PHE A 44 -13.10 5.88 10.95
CA PHE A 44 -12.42 6.53 12.07
C PHE A 44 -12.81 8.01 12.21
N ASN A 45 -12.94 8.74 11.11
CA ASN A 45 -13.43 10.13 11.11
C ASN A 45 -14.90 10.20 11.57
N ASP A 46 -15.77 9.33 11.08
CA ASP A 46 -17.18 9.27 11.47
C ASP A 46 -17.34 8.88 12.96
N LEU A 47 -16.54 7.91 13.42
CA LEU A 47 -16.44 7.53 14.83
C LEU A 47 -15.86 8.66 15.67
N HIS A 48 -14.91 9.44 15.16
CA HIS A 48 -14.39 10.61 15.83
C HIS A 48 -15.52 11.62 16.06
N PHE A 49 -16.28 11.98 15.03
CA PHE A 49 -17.43 12.87 15.16
C PHE A 49 -18.51 12.36 16.12
N ALA A 50 -18.77 11.04 16.15
CA ALA A 50 -19.70 10.44 17.10
C ALA A 50 -19.17 10.41 18.55
N LYS A 51 -17.86 10.18 18.74
CA LYS A 51 -17.19 10.05 20.05
C LYS A 51 -16.76 11.41 20.65
N GLN A 52 -16.66 12.44 19.81
CA GLN A 52 -16.32 13.83 20.14
C GLN A 52 -17.37 14.54 21.01
N ARG A 53 -18.49 13.89 21.30
CA ARG A 53 -19.50 14.39 22.24
C ARG A 53 -19.20 14.09 23.71
N PHE A 54 -18.14 13.33 24.06
CA PHE A 54 -17.88 12.97 25.46
C PHE A 54 -16.42 13.08 25.95
N GLN A 55 -15.37 13.06 25.11
CA GLN A 55 -13.97 13.17 25.59
C GLN A 55 -13.00 13.51 24.44
N THR A 56 -12.80 14.80 24.23
CA THR A 56 -12.12 15.38 23.06
C THR A 56 -10.69 15.75 23.45
N ILE A 57 -9.70 15.29 22.68
CA ILE A 57 -8.24 15.61 22.67
C ILE A 57 -7.37 14.34 22.73
N SER A 58 -7.52 13.44 23.71
CA SER A 58 -6.63 12.25 23.81
C SER A 58 -6.90 11.15 22.78
N THR A 59 -8.13 11.04 22.27
CA THR A 59 -8.54 9.94 21.37
C THR A 59 -8.09 10.13 19.92
N THR A 60 -7.92 11.37 19.45
CA THR A 60 -7.50 11.69 18.08
C THR A 60 -6.05 11.22 17.79
N MET A 61 -5.21 11.23 18.83
CA MET A 61 -3.78 10.84 18.78
C MET A 61 -3.60 9.36 18.41
N SER A 62 -4.40 8.50 19.05
CA SER A 62 -4.33 7.05 18.84
C SER A 62 -4.83 6.65 17.45
N GLN A 63 -5.82 7.38 16.92
CA GLN A 63 -6.43 7.10 15.62
C GLN A 63 -5.47 7.43 14.47
N GLN A 64 -4.74 8.54 14.55
CA GLN A 64 -3.76 8.90 13.53
C GLN A 64 -2.64 7.85 13.44
N ILE A 65 -2.02 7.48 14.55
CA ILE A 65 -0.96 6.46 14.60
C ILE A 65 -1.45 5.12 14.02
N PHE A 66 -2.69 4.73 14.31
CA PHE A 66 -3.28 3.50 13.78
C PHE A 66 -3.41 3.53 12.24
N ILE A 67 -3.86 4.65 11.68
CA ILE A 67 -3.95 4.87 10.23
C ILE A 67 -2.56 4.77 9.58
N LEU A 68 -1.52 5.28 10.24
CA LEU A 68 -0.15 5.20 9.74
C LEU A 68 0.37 3.78 9.65
N ILE A 69 0.16 3.00 10.73
CA ILE A 69 0.57 1.60 10.78
C ILE A 69 -0.12 0.82 9.67
N ILE A 70 -1.41 1.06 9.46
CA ILE A 70 -2.16 0.44 8.35
C ILE A 70 -1.57 0.87 7.01
N ALA A 71 -1.31 2.16 6.78
CA ALA A 71 -0.75 2.65 5.52
C ALA A 71 0.62 2.02 5.21
N MET A 72 1.48 1.89 6.22
CA MET A 72 2.78 1.23 6.09
C MET A 72 2.62 -0.25 5.72
N ILE A 73 1.74 -0.98 6.41
CA ILE A 73 1.45 -2.39 6.12
C ILE A 73 0.91 -2.53 4.68
N CYS A 74 0.01 -1.64 4.25
CA CYS A 74 -0.51 -1.63 2.88
C CYS A 74 0.62 -1.43 1.85
N ILE A 75 1.51 -0.46 2.05
CA ILE A 75 2.63 -0.20 1.12
C ILE A 75 3.57 -1.40 1.04
N PHE A 76 3.92 -2.01 2.17
CA PHE A 76 4.74 -3.22 2.18
C PHE A 76 4.06 -4.38 1.46
N PHE A 77 2.80 -4.67 1.78
CA PHE A 77 2.05 -5.76 1.18
C PHE A 77 1.87 -5.60 -0.33
N THR A 78 1.51 -4.39 -0.78
CA THR A 78 1.36 -4.07 -2.21
C THR A 78 2.67 -4.22 -2.98
N THR A 79 3.80 -3.85 -2.38
CA THR A 79 5.13 -3.99 -3.00
C THR A 79 5.53 -5.47 -3.14
N ILE A 80 5.36 -6.27 -2.08
CA ILE A 80 5.67 -7.71 -2.07
C ILE A 80 4.86 -8.46 -3.12
N CYS A 81 3.53 -8.23 -3.15
CA CYS A 81 2.66 -8.88 -4.13
C CYS A 81 2.94 -8.40 -5.56
N GLY A 82 3.18 -7.09 -5.74
CA GLY A 82 3.46 -6.51 -7.05
C GLY A 82 4.75 -7.04 -7.67
N ILE A 83 5.85 -7.06 -6.91
CA ILE A 83 7.14 -7.54 -7.41
C ILE A 83 7.12 -9.05 -7.68
N GLN A 84 6.53 -9.85 -6.79
CA GLN A 84 6.39 -11.30 -7.00
C GLN A 84 5.58 -11.62 -8.26
N HIS A 85 4.53 -10.85 -8.52
CA HIS A 85 3.69 -11.06 -9.70
C HIS A 85 4.41 -10.66 -10.99
N LEU A 86 5.00 -9.45 -11.02
CA LEU A 86 5.71 -8.96 -12.18
C LEU A 86 6.88 -9.88 -12.53
N GLN A 87 7.67 -10.30 -11.53
CA GLN A 87 8.82 -11.16 -11.75
C GLN A 87 8.45 -12.60 -12.12
N ARG A 88 7.18 -12.99 -12.01
CA ARG A 88 6.74 -14.30 -12.51
C ARG A 88 6.89 -14.44 -14.03
N ALA A 89 6.90 -13.31 -14.74
CA ALA A 89 7.13 -13.26 -16.19
C ALA A 89 8.61 -13.15 -16.58
N SER A 90 9.52 -13.12 -15.61
CA SER A 90 10.97 -13.08 -15.84
C SER A 90 11.49 -14.36 -16.49
N LEU A 91 12.54 -14.23 -17.31
CA LEU A 91 13.31 -15.37 -17.82
C LEU A 91 14.26 -15.95 -16.77
N GLU A 92 14.72 -15.11 -15.84
CA GLU A 92 15.45 -15.55 -14.67
C GLU A 92 14.45 -16.09 -13.64
N LYS A 93 14.88 -17.06 -12.86
CA LYS A 93 14.03 -17.86 -11.95
C LYS A 93 12.96 -17.00 -11.24
N PRO A 94 11.69 -17.44 -11.20
CA PRO A 94 10.63 -16.67 -10.55
C PRO A 94 10.93 -16.49 -9.05
N LEU A 95 10.79 -15.26 -8.57
CA LEU A 95 10.96 -14.93 -7.16
C LEU A 95 9.92 -15.63 -6.30
N THR A 96 10.37 -16.29 -5.25
CA THR A 96 9.50 -16.82 -4.19
C THR A 96 8.94 -15.67 -3.34
N MET A 97 7.84 -15.93 -2.61
CA MET A 97 7.24 -14.92 -1.72
C MET A 97 8.18 -14.45 -0.61
N PHE A 98 9.12 -15.30 -0.18
CA PHE A 98 10.12 -14.94 0.83
C PHE A 98 11.24 -14.06 0.25
N GLU A 99 11.66 -14.33 -0.98
CA GLU A 99 12.64 -13.50 -1.70
C GLU A 99 12.09 -12.11 -1.99
N SER A 100 10.81 -12.00 -2.40
CA SER A 100 10.15 -10.71 -2.60
C SER A 100 9.98 -9.93 -1.30
N LEU A 101 9.68 -10.61 -0.19
CA LEU A 101 9.63 -10.01 1.15
C LEU A 101 11.00 -9.49 1.57
N TYR A 102 12.04 -10.30 1.43
CA TYR A 102 13.41 -9.91 1.74
C TYR A 102 13.83 -8.68 0.93
N PHE A 103 13.64 -8.72 -0.39
CA PHE A 103 13.95 -7.61 -1.30
C PHE A 103 13.19 -6.33 -0.91
N THR A 104 11.90 -6.45 -0.58
CA THR A 104 11.08 -5.30 -0.17
C THR A 104 11.58 -4.69 1.14
N ILE A 105 11.95 -5.51 2.13
CA ILE A 105 12.51 -5.03 3.41
C ILE A 105 13.86 -4.35 3.17
N VAL A 106 14.76 -4.96 2.40
CA VAL A 106 16.10 -4.40 2.09
C VAL A 106 15.99 -3.08 1.31
N THR A 107 15.01 -2.98 0.41
CA THR A 107 14.77 -1.77 -0.38
C THR A 107 14.18 -0.65 0.47
N PHE A 108 13.12 -0.91 1.25
CA PHE A 108 12.50 0.12 2.10
C PHE A 108 13.35 0.51 3.31
N SER A 109 14.18 -0.40 3.82
CA SER A 109 15.21 -0.05 4.82
C SER A 109 16.37 0.74 4.22
N THR A 110 16.37 1.02 2.91
CA THR A 110 17.41 1.73 2.17
C THR A 110 18.79 1.06 2.22
N VAL A 111 18.84 -0.22 2.61
CA VAL A 111 20.09 -0.99 2.69
C VAL A 111 20.57 -1.36 1.28
N GLY A 112 19.67 -1.84 0.43
CA GLY A 112 19.94 -2.03 -1.00
C GLY A 112 21.12 -2.96 -1.33
N TYR A 113 21.16 -4.17 -0.76
CA TYR A 113 22.24 -5.14 -1.01
C TYR A 113 22.46 -5.47 -2.50
N GLY A 114 21.39 -5.43 -3.31
CA GLY A 114 21.46 -5.67 -4.75
C GLY A 114 21.66 -7.14 -5.14
N ASP A 115 21.52 -8.07 -4.20
CA ASP A 115 21.58 -9.52 -4.39
C ASP A 115 20.34 -10.07 -5.13
N ILE A 116 19.19 -9.46 -4.87
CA ILE A 116 17.92 -9.72 -5.56
C ILE A 116 17.48 -8.41 -6.22
N SER A 117 17.16 -8.44 -7.50
CA SER A 117 16.68 -7.26 -8.23
C SER A 117 15.72 -7.61 -9.37
N PRO A 118 14.81 -6.69 -9.75
CA PRO A 118 13.99 -6.87 -10.93
C PRO A 118 14.81 -6.80 -12.21
N ASP A 119 14.74 -7.87 -13.00
CA ASP A 119 15.38 -8.01 -14.31
C ASP A 119 14.48 -7.50 -15.45
N ILE A 120 13.16 -7.57 -15.25
CA ILE A 120 12.14 -7.13 -16.20
C ILE A 120 11.87 -5.63 -16.13
N TRP A 121 11.76 -4.99 -17.31
CA TRP A 121 11.44 -3.56 -17.45
C TRP A 121 10.19 -3.10 -16.66
N PRO A 122 9.04 -3.80 -16.71
CA PRO A 122 7.88 -3.39 -15.91
C PRO A 122 8.08 -3.56 -14.39
N GLY A 123 8.88 -4.54 -13.96
CA GLY A 123 9.22 -4.73 -12.54
C GLY A 123 10.09 -3.61 -11.99
N GLN A 124 11.06 -3.16 -12.78
CA GLN A 124 11.92 -2.02 -12.44
C GLN A 124 11.10 -0.72 -12.31
N LEU A 125 10.25 -0.43 -13.30
CA LEU A 125 9.40 0.75 -13.27
C LEU A 125 8.45 0.75 -12.05
N PHE A 126 7.85 -0.41 -11.75
CA PHE A 126 6.99 -0.57 -10.58
C PHE A 126 7.72 -0.25 -9.28
N MET A 127 8.94 -0.77 -9.09
CA MET A 127 9.71 -0.52 -7.87
C MET A 127 10.07 0.96 -7.71
N VAL A 128 10.45 1.65 -8.79
CA VAL A 128 10.74 3.10 -8.75
C VAL A 128 9.50 3.87 -8.28
N VAL A 129 8.32 3.57 -8.84
CA VAL A 129 7.07 4.22 -8.44
C VAL A 129 6.75 3.95 -6.97
N MET A 130 6.88 2.71 -6.50
CA MET A 130 6.60 2.35 -5.11
C MET A 130 7.55 3.02 -4.11
N ILE A 131 8.84 3.15 -4.46
CA ILE A 131 9.82 3.89 -3.66
C ILE A 131 9.44 5.37 -3.58
N CYS A 132 9.08 6.01 -4.70
CA CYS A 132 8.62 7.40 -4.71
C CYS A 132 7.36 7.58 -3.85
N VAL A 133 6.40 6.66 -3.93
CA VAL A 133 5.19 6.69 -3.10
C VAL A 133 5.54 6.56 -1.63
N ALA A 134 6.40 5.62 -1.24
CA ALA A 134 6.83 5.46 0.15
C ALA A 134 7.53 6.71 0.68
N ILE A 135 8.47 7.29 -0.08
CA ILE A 135 9.19 8.51 0.31
C ILE A 135 8.27 9.73 0.35
N ALA A 136 7.19 9.80 -0.43
CA ALA A 136 6.23 10.90 -0.35
C ALA A 136 5.23 10.73 0.82
N PHE A 137 4.77 9.51 1.06
CA PHE A 137 3.75 9.22 2.08
C PHE A 137 4.31 9.17 3.50
N ILE A 138 5.53 8.67 3.71
CA ILE A 138 6.12 8.53 5.04
C ILE A 138 6.32 9.91 5.71
N PRO A 139 6.99 10.90 5.08
CA PRO A 139 7.23 12.20 5.70
C PRO A 139 5.95 12.98 5.98
N ARG A 140 4.99 12.97 5.05
CA ARG A 140 3.69 13.62 5.22
C ARG A 140 2.91 13.07 6.40
N GLN A 141 3.09 11.79 6.68
CA GLN A 141 2.43 11.11 7.78
C GLN A 141 3.15 11.35 9.11
N VAL A 142 4.49 11.38 9.11
CA VAL A 142 5.30 11.72 10.29
C VAL A 142 5.10 13.18 10.70
N SER A 143 5.01 14.12 9.76
CA SER A 143 4.76 15.53 10.05
C SER A 143 3.42 15.74 10.75
N GLY A 144 2.39 14.99 10.36
CA GLY A 144 1.08 15.02 11.01
C GLY A 144 1.13 14.57 12.48
N ILE A 145 1.94 13.56 12.82
CA ILE A 145 2.15 13.16 14.22
C ILE A 145 2.90 14.25 14.98
N PHE A 146 3.95 14.81 14.37
CA PHE A 146 4.85 15.75 15.05
C PHE A 146 4.11 17.02 15.49
N GLU A 147 3.32 17.63 14.61
CA GLU A 147 2.49 18.80 14.96
C GLU A 147 1.56 18.49 16.14
N VAL A 148 1.01 17.28 16.15
CA VAL A 148 0.03 16.84 17.13
C VAL A 148 0.66 16.55 18.49
N VAL A 149 1.87 15.98 18.53
CA VAL A 149 2.65 15.79 19.77
C VAL A 149 3.08 17.13 20.35
N VAL A 150 3.49 18.09 19.50
CA VAL A 150 3.90 19.43 19.94
C VAL A 150 2.74 20.23 20.55
N VAL A 151 1.51 20.05 20.09
CA VAL A 151 0.32 20.69 20.70
C VAL A 151 -0.05 20.07 22.06
N LEU A 152 0.37 18.83 22.33
CA LEU A 152 0.04 18.11 23.56
C LEU A 152 1.04 18.37 24.72
N VAL A 153 2.27 18.78 24.40
CA VAL A 153 3.34 19.09 25.38
C VAL A 153 3.33 20.57 25.72
#